data_AF-A0A1T4LSY7-F1
#
_entry.id   AF-A0A1T4LSY7-F1
#
_cell.length_a   1.000
_cell.length_b   1.000
_cell.length_c   1.000
_cell.angle_alpha   90.00
_cell.angle_beta   90.00
_cell.angle_gamma   90.00
#
_symmetry.space_group_name_H-M   'P 1'
#
loop_
_entity.id
_entity.type
_entity.pdbx_description
1 polymer ?
#
loop_
_entity_poly.entity_id
_entity_poly.type
_entity_poly.pdbx_seq_one_letter_code
_entity_poly.pdbx_strand_id
1 'polypeptide(L)'
;MKKTDNILLGFVLKSVFLSIAFVVFLTAVFSKIVITFDLDNLYCSYLGYAVLFITSFITALLSTMNFKNSLALMCVLSNIPVIILSVINSIVNKSFIQLAICAVIVIVGSLLSAIINAKRTRKLKV
;
A
#
# COMPACT_ATOMS: atom_id res chain seq x y z
N MET A 1 8.64 -29.29 -1.88
CA MET A 1 8.36 -27.86 -2.14
C MET A 1 9.60 -27.08 -1.77
N LYS A 2 10.23 -26.34 -2.71
CA LYS A 2 11.57 -25.75 -2.49
C LYS A 2 11.45 -24.61 -1.47
N LYS A 3 12.48 -24.43 -0.64
CA LYS A 3 12.53 -23.42 0.46
C LYS A 3 12.19 -21.98 0.00
N THR A 4 12.42 -21.67 -1.27
CA THR A 4 12.07 -20.40 -1.95
C THR A 4 10.57 -20.22 -2.21
N ASP A 5 9.83 -21.29 -2.48
CA ASP A 5 8.40 -21.24 -2.80
C ASP A 5 7.60 -20.77 -1.56
N ASN A 6 8.02 -21.22 -0.38
CA ASN A 6 7.41 -20.82 0.91
C ASN A 6 7.64 -19.33 1.23
N ILE A 7 8.76 -18.75 0.80
CA ILE A 7 9.10 -17.34 1.06
C ILE A 7 8.24 -16.42 0.19
N LEU A 8 8.07 -16.76 -1.10
CA LEU A 8 7.23 -16.00 -2.02
C LEU A 8 5.76 -16.12 -1.66
N LEU A 9 5.29 -17.32 -1.31
CA LEU A 9 3.90 -17.54 -0.91
C LEU A 9 3.57 -16.80 0.41
N GLY A 10 4.49 -16.85 1.38
CA GLY A 10 4.38 -16.07 2.61
C GLY A 10 4.38 -14.56 2.37
N PHE A 11 5.16 -14.08 1.40
CA PHE A 11 5.16 -12.68 1.00
C PHE A 11 3.81 -12.25 0.42
N VAL A 12 3.25 -13.01 -0.52
CA VAL A 12 1.94 -12.70 -1.14
C VAL A 12 0.84 -12.67 -0.09
N LEU A 13 0.74 -13.71 0.76
CA LEU A 13 -0.27 -13.77 1.82
C LEU A 13 -0.14 -12.60 2.80
N LYS A 14 1.09 -12.30 3.23
CA LYS A 14 1.35 -11.17 4.14
C LYS A 14 0.95 -9.85 3.48
N SER A 15 1.23 -9.68 2.19
CA SER A 15 0.92 -8.45 1.46
C SER A 15 -0.58 -8.23 1.32
N VAL A 16 -1.33 -9.27 0.95
CA VAL A 16 -2.79 -9.23 0.85
C VAL A 16 -3.41 -8.93 2.21
N PHE A 17 -2.98 -9.65 3.25
CA PHE A 17 -3.50 -9.46 4.60
C PHE A 17 -3.24 -8.04 5.13
N LEU A 18 -2.01 -7.53 4.99
CA LEU A 18 -1.68 -6.17 5.40
C LEU A 18 -2.47 -5.12 4.63
N SER A 19 -2.59 -5.28 3.31
CA SER A 19 -3.33 -4.34 2.46
C SER A 19 -4.78 -4.21 2.94
N ILE A 20 -5.46 -5.33 3.17
CA ILE A 20 -6.85 -5.35 3.63
C ILE A 20 -6.96 -4.77 5.04
N ALA A 21 -6.11 -5.24 5.98
CA ALA A 21 -6.15 -4.80 7.36
C ALA A 21 -5.94 -3.28 7.50
N PHE A 22 -4.95 -2.72 6.81
CA PHE A 22 -4.65 -1.30 6.88
C PHE A 22 -5.68 -0.44 6.14
N VAL A 23 -6.17 -0.85 4.97
CA VAL A 23 -7.23 -0.10 4.28
C VAL A 23 -8.46 -0.02 5.16
N VAL A 24 -8.93 -1.14 5.72
CA VAL A 24 -10.13 -1.18 6.56
C VAL A 24 -9.93 -0.36 7.84
N PHE A 25 -8.81 -0.57 8.52
CA PHE A 25 -8.51 0.13 9.77
C PHE A 25 -8.41 1.65 9.57
N LEU A 26 -7.60 2.11 8.60
CA LEU A 26 -7.43 3.54 8.36
C LEU A 26 -8.73 4.18 7.85
N THR A 27 -9.47 3.51 6.97
CA THR A 27 -10.78 4.02 6.50
C THR A 27 -11.75 4.18 7.67
N ALA A 28 -11.81 3.21 8.60
CA ALA A 28 -12.67 3.32 9.78
C ALA A 28 -12.26 4.49 10.70
N VAL A 29 -10.95 4.68 10.92
CA VAL A 29 -10.42 5.79 11.72
C VAL A 29 -10.77 7.14 11.08
N PHE A 30 -10.50 7.31 9.77
CA PHE A 30 -10.80 8.57 9.09
C PHE A 30 -12.30 8.83 8.94
N SER A 31 -13.12 7.80 8.71
CA SER A 31 -14.57 7.93 8.69
C SER A 31 -15.11 8.42 10.03
N LYS A 32 -14.60 7.90 11.15
CA LYS A 32 -14.98 8.39 12.49
C LYS A 32 -14.62 9.87 12.68
N ILE A 33 -13.46 10.30 12.18
CA ILE A 33 -13.02 11.70 12.24
C ILE A 33 -14.00 12.59 11.43
N VAL A 34 -14.30 12.21 10.19
CA VAL A 34 -15.24 12.96 9.34
C VAL A 34 -16.60 13.13 10.02
N ILE A 35 -17.16 12.04 10.56
CA ILE A 35 -18.46 12.06 11.23
C ILE A 35 -18.42 12.91 12.51
N THR A 36 -17.33 12.84 13.29
CA THR A 36 -17.24 13.57 14.56
C THR A 36 -17.09 15.08 14.35
N PHE A 37 -16.40 15.49 13.30
CA PHE A 37 -16.12 16.90 12.99
C PHE A 37 -17.08 17.50 11.94
N ASP A 38 -18.08 16.73 11.50
CA ASP A 38 -19.04 17.10 10.46
C ASP A 38 -18.35 17.67 9.20
N LEU A 39 -17.30 16.98 8.76
CA LEU A 39 -16.51 17.42 7.61
C LEU A 39 -17.26 17.15 6.30
N ASP A 40 -17.22 18.11 5.39
CA ASP A 40 -17.85 18.01 4.08
C ASP A 40 -17.26 16.86 3.23
N ASN A 41 -18.05 16.35 2.28
CA ASN A 41 -17.72 15.22 1.41
C ASN A 41 -16.44 15.45 0.57
N LEU A 42 -16.06 16.71 0.35
CA LEU A 42 -14.79 17.04 -0.30
C LEU A 42 -13.59 16.46 0.47
N TYR A 43 -13.63 16.52 1.81
CA TYR A 43 -12.56 16.00 2.67
C TYR A 43 -12.47 14.47 2.63
N CYS A 44 -13.58 13.76 2.42
CA CYS A 44 -13.58 12.30 2.27
C CYS A 44 -12.67 11.83 1.12
N SER A 45 -12.66 12.57 0.00
CA SER A 45 -11.81 12.23 -1.15
C SER A 45 -10.32 12.38 -0.84
N TYR A 46 -9.94 13.48 -0.16
CA TYR A 46 -8.56 13.71 0.24
C TYR A 46 -8.08 12.71 1.29
N LEU A 47 -8.93 12.37 2.25
CA LEU A 47 -8.63 11.34 3.24
C LEU A 47 -8.50 9.96 2.60
N GLY A 48 -9.31 9.64 1.58
CA GLY A 48 -9.16 8.43 0.79
C GLY A 48 -7.78 8.31 0.12
N TYR A 49 -7.26 9.40 -0.45
CA TYR A 49 -5.90 9.43 -1.00
C TYR A 49 -4.82 9.25 0.08
N ALA A 50 -5.03 9.84 1.27
CA ALA A 50 -4.13 9.65 2.41
C ALA A 50 -4.11 8.20 2.91
N VAL A 51 -5.27 7.55 3.02
CA VAL A 51 -5.40 6.12 3.35
C VAL A 51 -4.63 5.28 2.35
N LEU A 52 -4.79 5.55 1.05
CA LEU A 52 -4.12 4.82 -0.03
C LEU A 52 -2.59 4.95 0.07
N PHE A 53 -2.09 6.17 0.31
CA PHE A 53 -0.68 6.43 0.50
C PHE A 53 -0.10 5.69 1.71
N ILE A 54 -0.73 5.83 2.87
CA ILE A 54 -0.24 5.20 4.12
C ILE A 54 -0.29 3.68 3.99
N THR A 55 -1.37 3.13 3.42
CA THR A 55 -1.50 1.68 3.26
C THR A 55 -0.46 1.13 2.29
N SER A 56 -0.27 1.77 1.14
CA SER A 56 0.74 1.33 0.16
C SER A 56 2.16 1.41 0.72
N PHE A 57 2.46 2.43 1.52
CA PHE A 57 3.73 2.58 2.20
C PHE A 57 3.95 1.47 3.25
N ILE A 58 3.02 1.30 4.19
CA ILE A 58 3.18 0.33 5.28
C ILE A 58 3.21 -1.11 4.75
N THR A 59 2.35 -1.44 3.78
CA THR A 59 2.29 -2.77 3.16
C THR A 59 3.60 -3.08 2.44
N ALA A 60 4.13 -2.15 1.64
CA ALA A 60 5.41 -2.33 0.97
C ALA A 60 6.57 -2.45 1.97
N LEU A 61 6.58 -1.63 3.02
CA LEU A 61 7.64 -1.64 4.03
C LEU A 61 7.70 -2.99 4.76
N LEU A 62 6.56 -3.47 5.26
CA LEU A 62 6.48 -4.66 6.13
C LEU A 62 6.53 -5.99 5.35
N SER A 63 6.03 -6.03 4.12
CA SER A 63 6.09 -7.22 3.27
C SER A 63 7.51 -7.47 2.75
N THR A 64 8.27 -6.41 2.44
CA THR A 64 9.59 -6.53 1.80
C THR A 64 10.78 -6.59 2.75
N MET A 65 10.57 -6.52 4.08
CA MET A 65 11.65 -6.51 5.07
C MET A 65 12.65 -7.67 4.95
N ASN A 66 12.20 -8.82 4.46
CA ASN A 66 13.01 -10.03 4.34
C ASN A 66 13.80 -10.11 3.02
N PHE A 67 13.53 -9.22 2.06
CA PHE A 67 14.16 -9.23 0.74
C PHE A 67 15.34 -8.26 0.70
N LYS A 68 16.51 -8.77 0.28
CA LYS A 68 17.73 -7.96 0.11
C LYS A 68 17.98 -7.55 -1.35
N ASN A 69 17.47 -8.33 -2.30
CA ASN A 69 17.62 -8.07 -3.73
C ASN A 69 16.28 -7.59 -4.33
N SER A 70 16.35 -6.76 -5.37
CA SER A 70 15.17 -6.26 -6.10
C SER A 70 14.10 -5.59 -5.21
N LEU A 71 14.52 -4.88 -4.17
CA LEU A 71 13.66 -4.23 -3.16
C LEU A 71 12.60 -3.31 -3.77
N ALA A 72 12.98 -2.46 -4.72
CA ALA A 72 12.03 -1.57 -5.38
C ALA A 72 10.92 -2.34 -6.11
N LEU A 73 11.29 -3.40 -6.83
CA LEU A 73 10.34 -4.23 -7.58
C LEU A 73 9.43 -5.01 -6.63
N MET A 74 9.96 -5.57 -5.54
CA MET A 74 9.14 -6.25 -4.54
C MET A 74 8.20 -5.30 -3.79
N CYS A 75 8.61 -4.06 -3.53
CA CYS A 75 7.73 -3.05 -2.93
C CYS A 75 6.53 -2.75 -3.84
N VAL A 76 6.76 -2.61 -5.15
CA VAL A 76 5.66 -2.39 -6.11
C VAL A 76 4.75 -3.62 -6.20
N LEU A 77 5.33 -4.83 -6.29
CA LEU A 77 4.55 -6.08 -6.35
C LEU A 77 3.70 -6.30 -5.09
N SER A 78 4.17 -5.87 -3.93
CA SER A 78 3.40 -5.98 -2.69
C SER A 78 2.05 -5.25 -2.76
N ASN A 79 1.99 -4.16 -3.53
CA ASN A 79 0.81 -3.31 -3.63
C ASN A 79 -0.14 -3.71 -4.77
N ILE A 80 0.08 -4.84 -5.45
CA ILE A 80 -0.88 -5.39 -6.43
C ILE A 80 -2.33 -5.44 -5.89
N PRO A 81 -2.59 -5.91 -4.65
CA PRO A 81 -3.96 -5.93 -4.12
C PRO A 81 -4.60 -4.53 -4.05
N VAL A 82 -3.82 -3.51 -3.67
CA VAL A 82 -4.26 -2.12 -3.59
C VAL A 82 -4.53 -1.55 -4.99
N ILE A 83 -3.69 -1.91 -5.97
CA ILE A 83 -3.89 -1.52 -7.38
C ILE A 83 -5.17 -2.13 -7.93
N ILE A 84 -5.43 -3.42 -7.68
CA ILE A 84 -6.66 -4.10 -8.10
C ILE A 84 -7.90 -3.40 -7.52
N LEU A 85 -7.88 -3.09 -6.22
CA LEU A 85 -8.97 -2.35 -5.58
C LEU A 85 -9.19 -0.96 -6.21
N SER A 86 -8.11 -0.27 -6.55
CA SER A 86 -8.17 1.04 -7.20
C SER A 86 -8.76 0.97 -8.60
N VAL A 87 -8.44 -0.08 -9.37
CA VAL A 87 -9.02 -0.34 -10.70
C VAL A 87 -10.52 -0.61 -10.58
N ILE A 88 -10.93 -1.48 -9.65
CA ILE A 88 -12.35 -1.77 -9.40
C ILE A 88 -13.09 -0.47 -9.04
N ASN A 89 -12.53 0.34 -8.14
CA ASN A 89 -13.13 1.60 -7.73
C ASN A 89 -13.26 2.60 -8.89
N SER A 90 -12.30 2.63 -9.80
CA SER A 90 -12.35 3.49 -11.00
C SER A 90 -13.43 3.08 -11.97
N ILE A 91 -13.62 1.76 -12.18
CA ILE A 91 -14.68 1.22 -13.04
C ILE A 91 -16.06 1.58 -12.48
N VAL A 92 -16.24 1.43 -11.16
CA VAL A 92 -17.50 1.75 -10.48
C VAL A 92 -17.83 3.25 -10.55
N ASN A 93 -16.84 4.11 -10.29
CA ASN A 93 -17.04 5.56 -10.29
C ASN A 93 -16.87 6.22 -11.67
N LYS A 94 -16.58 5.43 -12.72
CA LYS A 94 -16.32 5.89 -14.10
C LYS A 94 -15.28 7.02 -14.20
N SER A 95 -14.28 7.00 -13.32
CA SER A 95 -13.26 8.07 -13.23
C SER A 95 -11.86 7.51 -13.46
N PHE A 96 -11.38 7.60 -14.71
CA PHE A 96 -10.03 7.19 -15.09
C PHE A 96 -8.94 8.12 -14.54
N ILE A 97 -9.25 9.41 -14.37
CA ILE A 97 -8.33 10.39 -13.78
C ILE A 97 -8.01 9.98 -12.33
N GLN A 98 -9.01 9.55 -11.58
CA GLN A 98 -8.83 9.07 -10.21
C GLN A 98 -7.93 7.83 -10.15
N LEU A 99 -8.02 6.92 -11.13
CA LEU A 99 -7.13 5.76 -11.21
C LEU A 99 -5.66 6.17 -11.40
N ALA A 100 -5.40 7.14 -12.30
CA ALA A 100 -4.05 7.63 -12.54
C ALA A 100 -3.45 8.25 -11.28
N ILE A 101 -4.24 9.06 -10.55
CA ILE A 101 -3.83 9.66 -9.28
C ILE A 101 -3.52 8.56 -8.24
N CYS A 102 -4.41 7.58 -8.08
CA CYS A 102 -4.20 6.44 -7.17
C CYS A 102 -2.93 5.65 -7.52
N ALA A 103 -2.69 5.37 -8.80
CA ALA A 103 -1.49 4.66 -9.24
C ALA A 103 -0.21 5.41 -8.90
N VAL A 104 -0.17 6.74 -9.13
CA VAL A 104 0.97 7.58 -8.74
C VAL A 104 1.19 7.53 -7.23
N ILE A 105 0.13 7.68 -6.43
CA ILE A 105 0.21 7.63 -4.97
C ILE A 105 0.81 6.29 -4.49
N VAL A 106 0.32 5.18 -5.03
CA VAL A 106 0.81 3.83 -4.67
C VAL A 106 2.27 3.66 -5.06
N ILE A 107 2.67 4.10 -6.26
CA ILE A 107 4.06 4.00 -6.72
C ILE A 107 4.98 4.83 -5.81
N VAL A 108 4.60 6.07 -5.50
CA VAL A 108 5.39 6.95 -4.62
C VAL A 108 5.52 6.35 -3.22
N GLY A 109 4.42 5.85 -2.63
CA GLY A 109 4.46 5.16 -1.33
C GLY A 109 5.34 3.91 -1.34
N SER A 110 5.29 3.14 -2.42
CA SER A 110 6.12 1.93 -2.61
C SER A 110 7.61 2.27 -2.72
N LEU A 111 7.96 3.29 -3.50
CA LEU A 111 9.34 3.72 -3.70
C LEU A 111 9.94 4.32 -2.42
N LEU A 112 9.16 5.11 -1.67
CA LEU A 112 9.61 5.65 -0.40
C LEU A 112 9.92 4.51 0.60
N SER A 113 9.08 3.48 0.62
CA SER A 113 9.30 2.26 1.42
C SER A 113 10.57 1.52 1.00
N ALA A 114 10.80 1.40 -0.32
CA ALA A 114 12.00 0.78 -0.87
C ALA A 114 13.28 1.52 -0.45
N ILE A 115 13.27 2.87 -0.48
CA ILE A 115 14.41 3.69 -0.04
C ILE A 115 14.72 3.45 1.44
N ILE A 116 13.70 3.40 2.30
CA ILE A 116 13.86 3.16 3.74
C ILE A 116 14.40 1.75 3.99
N ASN A 117 13.83 0.73 3.35
CA ASN A 117 14.30 -0.64 3.50
C ASN A 117 15.72 -0.84 2.93
N ALA A 118 16.09 -0.14 1.85
CA ALA A 118 17.44 -0.14 1.31
C ALA A 118 18.47 0.48 2.28
N LYS A 119 18.12 1.61 2.92
CA LYS A 119 18.95 2.20 3.98
C LYS A 119 19.12 1.25 5.17
N ARG A 120 18.06 0.53 5.56
CA ARG A 120 18.08 -0.46 6.64
C ARG A 120 18.98 -1.66 6.31
N THR A 121 18.85 -2.22 5.12
CA THR A 121 19.67 -3.37 4.68
C THR A 121 21.14 -3.02 4.50
N ARG A 122 21.46 -1.78 4.10
CA ARG A 122 22.86 -1.30 4.01
C ARG A 122 23.54 -1.18 5.38
N LYS A 123 22.80 -0.82 6.44
CA LYS A 123 23.30 -0.77 7.82
C LYS A 123 23.53 -2.13 8.46
N LEU A 124 22.95 -3.20 7.89
CA LEU A 124 23.08 -4.58 8.40
C LEU A 124 24.27 -5.35 7.78
N LYS A 125 25.10 -4.69 6.95
CA LYS A 125 26.42 -5.22 6.58
C LYS A 125 27.40 -4.88 7.72
N VAL A 126 27.43 -5.71 8.75
CA VAL A 126 28.53 -5.82 9.72
C VAL A 126 29.09 -7.22 9.57
#